data_AF-A0A957A4G6-F1
#
_entry.id   AF-A0A957A4G6-F1
#
_cell.length_a   1.000
_cell.length_b   1.000
_cell.length_c   1.000
_cell.angle_alpha   90.00
_cell.angle_beta   90.00
_cell.angle_gamma   90.00
#
_symmetry.space_group_name_H-M   'P 1'
#
loop_
_entity.id
_entity.type
_entity.pdbx_description
1 polymer ?
#
loop_
_entity_poly.entity_id
_entity_poly.type
_entity_poly.pdbx_seq_one_letter_code
_entity_poly.pdbx_strand_id
1 'polypeptide(L)'
;ASAAGYAISDAKNRAIDPETYRAGAYDVQSKAVADIYSRYEKALVEAQAMDFDDLLVKPLKLFTEHPDVLAKYRGRFSHIMIDEYQDTNTIQYRVSRLLAQESKNICVTGDPDQSIYSWRGADIKNILNFERDFPDTKVVVLGQNYRSTRNIVRAADALVRHNVARKDKHLTTDNDEGARITVLKCQTETHEARAVSARIETLRLENGVSYGDIAIFYRTNAQSRALEQA
;
A
#
# COMPACT_ATOMS: atom_id res chain seq x y z
N ALA A 1 -14.90 1.77 11.26
CA ALA A 1 -15.74 0.92 10.40
C ALA A 1 -16.31 -0.22 11.24
N SER A 2 -17.53 -0.69 10.96
CA SER A 2 -18.06 -1.88 11.63
C SER A 2 -17.33 -3.15 11.14
N ALA A 3 -17.38 -4.24 11.92
CA ALA A 3 -16.81 -5.52 11.51
C ALA A 3 -17.39 -6.01 10.17
N ALA A 4 -18.69 -5.81 9.95
CA ALA A 4 -19.35 -6.13 8.68
C ALA A 4 -18.85 -5.24 7.53
N GLY A 5 -18.67 -3.94 7.75
CA GLY A 5 -18.14 -3.03 6.72
C GLY A 5 -16.71 -3.39 6.29
N TYR A 6 -15.86 -3.78 7.24
CA TYR A 6 -14.51 -4.27 6.91
C TYR A 6 -14.56 -5.56 6.10
N ALA A 7 -15.40 -6.53 6.48
CA ALA A 7 -15.53 -7.79 5.76
C ALA A 7 -16.07 -7.60 4.33
N ILE A 8 -17.03 -6.68 4.15
CA ILE A 8 -17.55 -6.30 2.82
C ILE A 8 -16.44 -5.66 1.98
N SER A 9 -15.67 -4.73 2.56
CA SER A 9 -14.56 -4.08 1.85
C SER A 9 -13.46 -5.07 1.45
N ASP A 10 -13.07 -5.99 2.34
CA ASP A 10 -12.11 -7.06 2.00
C ASP A 10 -12.64 -7.98 0.90
N ALA A 11 -13.92 -8.36 0.96
CA ALA A 11 -14.57 -9.15 -0.09
C ALA A 11 -14.55 -8.43 -1.44
N LYS A 12 -14.94 -7.16 -1.48
CA LYS A 12 -14.87 -6.33 -2.68
C LYS A 12 -13.45 -6.24 -3.19
N ASN A 13 -12.45 -5.95 -2.37
CA ASN A 13 -11.04 -5.83 -2.80
C ASN A 13 -10.46 -7.14 -3.38
N ARG A 14 -11.06 -8.29 -3.06
CA ARG A 14 -10.77 -9.61 -3.65
C ARG A 14 -11.66 -10.00 -4.83
N ALA A 15 -12.50 -9.07 -5.30
CA ALA A 15 -13.50 -9.28 -6.35
C ALA A 15 -14.51 -10.40 -6.03
N ILE A 16 -14.91 -10.53 -4.77
CA ILE A 16 -15.93 -11.47 -4.30
C ILE A 16 -17.27 -10.74 -4.19
N ASP A 17 -18.23 -11.13 -5.02
CA ASP A 17 -19.60 -10.58 -4.98
C ASP A 17 -20.44 -11.19 -3.82
N PRO A 18 -21.63 -10.64 -3.52
CA PRO A 18 -22.46 -11.14 -2.42
C PRO A 18 -22.87 -12.62 -2.55
N GLU A 19 -23.11 -13.11 -3.77
CA GLU A 19 -23.51 -14.50 -4.01
C GLU A 19 -22.36 -15.46 -3.72
N THR A 20 -21.17 -15.15 -4.23
CA THR A 20 -19.93 -15.89 -4.01
C THR A 20 -19.54 -15.85 -2.54
N TYR A 21 -19.65 -14.68 -1.89
CA TYR A 21 -19.40 -14.53 -0.46
C TYR A 21 -20.36 -15.43 0.36
N ARG A 22 -21.65 -15.44 0.00
CA ARG A 22 -22.66 -16.26 0.68
C ARG A 22 -22.41 -17.75 0.52
N ALA A 23 -21.92 -18.19 -0.63
CA ALA A 23 -21.58 -19.58 -0.91
C ALA A 23 -20.37 -20.06 -0.07
N GLY A 24 -19.42 -19.18 0.20
CA GLY A 24 -18.26 -19.46 1.07
C GLY A 24 -18.52 -19.34 2.57
N ALA A 25 -19.66 -18.74 2.98
CA ALA A 25 -19.98 -18.48 4.37
C ALA A 25 -20.41 -19.75 5.13
N TYR A 26 -19.63 -20.13 6.15
CA TYR A 26 -19.82 -21.38 6.89
C TYR A 26 -20.43 -21.17 8.29
N ASP A 27 -19.94 -20.18 9.04
CA ASP A 27 -20.36 -19.88 10.40
C ASP A 27 -21.50 -18.84 10.46
N VAL A 28 -22.03 -18.61 11.67
CA VAL A 28 -23.16 -17.69 11.91
C VAL A 28 -22.80 -16.25 11.56
N GLN A 29 -21.57 -15.82 11.87
CA GLN A 29 -21.13 -14.45 11.61
C GLN A 29 -20.94 -14.22 10.11
N SER A 30 -20.24 -15.12 9.40
CA SER A 30 -20.04 -14.98 7.95
C SER A 30 -21.36 -15.02 7.17
N LYS A 31 -22.34 -15.83 7.59
CA LYS A 31 -23.70 -15.84 7.01
C LYS A 31 -24.44 -14.55 7.25
N ALA A 32 -24.39 -14.00 8.47
CA ALA A 32 -24.98 -12.71 8.78
C ALA A 32 -24.34 -11.57 7.97
N VAL A 33 -23.02 -11.57 7.81
CA VAL A 33 -22.31 -10.60 6.95
C VAL A 33 -22.75 -10.74 5.49
N ALA A 34 -22.94 -11.96 4.99
CA ALA A 34 -23.40 -12.18 3.62
C ALA A 34 -24.81 -11.59 3.38
N ASP A 35 -25.73 -11.79 4.33
CA ASP A 35 -27.08 -11.22 4.27
C ASP A 35 -27.03 -9.67 4.34
N ILE A 36 -26.17 -9.11 5.19
CA ILE A 36 -25.92 -7.66 5.25
C ILE A 36 -25.34 -7.16 3.93
N TYR A 37 -24.36 -7.87 3.35
CA TYR A 37 -23.70 -7.47 2.12
C TYR A 37 -24.68 -7.40 0.95
N SER A 38 -25.52 -8.42 0.77
CA SER A 38 -26.56 -8.43 -0.27
C SER A 38 -27.53 -7.26 -0.12
N ARG A 39 -28.02 -6.99 1.11
CA ARG A 39 -28.93 -5.85 1.36
C ARG A 39 -28.24 -4.50 1.18
N TYR A 40 -26.96 -4.40 1.56
CA TYR A 40 -26.15 -3.20 1.41
C TYR A 40 -25.95 -2.84 -0.07
N GLU A 41 -25.56 -3.81 -0.90
CA GLU A 41 -25.44 -3.61 -2.34
C GLU A 41 -26.77 -3.18 -2.97
N LYS A 42 -27.87 -3.82 -2.58
CA LYS A 42 -29.20 -3.43 -3.05
C LYS A 42 -29.54 -1.98 -2.68
N ALA A 43 -29.28 -1.58 -1.43
CA ALA A 43 -29.51 -0.22 -0.97
C ALA A 43 -28.64 0.81 -1.70
N LEU A 44 -27.38 0.49 -2.00
CA LEU A 44 -26.51 1.35 -2.82
C LEU A 44 -27.08 1.55 -4.22
N VAL A 45 -27.55 0.48 -4.87
CA VAL A 45 -28.15 0.54 -6.20
C VAL A 45 -29.44 1.37 -6.20
N GLU A 46 -30.34 1.12 -5.24
CA GLU A 46 -31.60 1.87 -5.09
C GLU A 46 -31.34 3.37 -4.84
N ALA A 47 -30.27 3.70 -4.11
CA ALA A 47 -29.84 5.08 -3.86
C ALA A 47 -29.01 5.69 -5.00
N GLN A 48 -28.73 4.96 -6.09
CA GLN A 48 -27.80 5.37 -7.15
C GLN A 48 -26.41 5.79 -6.61
N ALA A 49 -25.95 5.11 -5.58
CA ALA A 49 -24.72 5.41 -4.85
C ALA A 49 -23.59 4.40 -5.15
N MET A 50 -22.37 4.82 -4.83
CA MET A 50 -21.16 4.01 -4.87
C MET A 50 -20.36 4.27 -3.60
N ASP A 51 -19.83 3.21 -2.99
CA ASP A 51 -18.76 3.35 -2.00
C ASP A 51 -17.38 3.41 -2.68
N PHE A 52 -16.29 3.49 -1.90
CA PHE A 52 -14.95 3.58 -2.48
C PHE A 52 -14.52 2.32 -3.22
N ASP A 53 -14.92 1.14 -2.75
CA ASP A 53 -14.52 -0.13 -3.36
C ASP A 53 -15.27 -0.33 -4.69
N ASP A 54 -16.50 0.16 -4.80
CA ASP A 54 -17.28 0.20 -6.04
C ASP A 54 -16.59 0.97 -7.16
N LEU A 55 -15.83 2.02 -6.83
CA LEU A 55 -15.05 2.78 -7.81
C LEU A 55 -13.95 1.96 -8.48
N LEU A 56 -13.66 0.75 -7.97
CA LEU A 56 -12.77 -0.22 -8.59
C LEU A 56 -13.54 -1.42 -9.15
N VAL A 57 -14.48 -1.97 -8.38
CA VAL A 57 -15.29 -3.14 -8.79
C VAL A 57 -16.11 -2.84 -10.04
N LYS A 58 -16.79 -1.68 -10.09
CA LYS A 58 -17.71 -1.35 -11.19
C LYS A 58 -16.96 -1.09 -12.50
N PRO A 59 -15.81 -0.39 -12.54
CA PRO A 59 -14.99 -0.34 -13.75
C PRO A 59 -14.47 -1.70 -14.21
N LEU A 60 -14.06 -2.59 -13.31
CA LEU A 60 -13.66 -3.95 -13.67
C LEU A 60 -14.83 -4.70 -14.33
N LYS A 61 -16.04 -4.60 -13.76
CA LYS A 61 -17.25 -5.19 -14.33
C LYS A 61 -17.57 -4.60 -15.70
N LEU A 62 -17.56 -3.27 -15.82
CA LEU A 62 -17.81 -2.54 -17.06
C LEU A 62 -16.85 -2.99 -18.18
N PHE A 63 -15.55 -3.06 -17.90
CA PHE A 63 -14.56 -3.50 -18.89
C PHE A 63 -14.68 -4.98 -19.27
N THR A 64 -15.22 -5.81 -18.38
CA THR A 64 -15.44 -7.24 -18.64
C THR A 64 -16.70 -7.48 -19.46
N GLU A 65 -17.78 -6.74 -19.18
CA GLU A 65 -19.10 -6.93 -19.80
C GLU A 65 -19.30 -6.11 -21.08
N HIS A 66 -18.55 -5.01 -21.25
CA HIS A 66 -18.66 -4.09 -22.39
C HIS A 66 -17.31 -3.91 -23.09
N PRO A 67 -16.93 -4.82 -24.00
CA PRO A 67 -15.63 -4.79 -24.69
C PRO A 67 -15.39 -3.53 -25.52
N ASP A 68 -16.44 -2.90 -26.04
CA ASP A 68 -16.39 -1.63 -26.77
C ASP A 68 -15.91 -0.48 -25.89
N VAL A 69 -16.35 -0.44 -24.62
CA VAL A 69 -15.89 0.52 -23.63
C VAL A 69 -14.41 0.27 -23.31
N LEU A 70 -14.02 -0.99 -23.08
CA LEU A 70 -12.61 -1.34 -22.86
C LEU A 70 -11.74 -0.93 -24.06
N ALA A 71 -12.15 -1.23 -25.28
CA ALA A 71 -11.44 -0.88 -26.51
C ALA A 71 -11.22 0.63 -26.64
N LYS A 72 -12.24 1.44 -26.28
CA LYS A 72 -12.11 2.91 -26.22
C LYS A 72 -10.99 3.35 -25.28
N TYR A 73 -10.88 2.74 -24.09
CA TYR A 73 -9.82 3.09 -23.14
C TYR A 73 -8.45 2.56 -23.54
N ARG A 74 -8.36 1.37 -24.15
CA ARG A 74 -7.12 0.86 -24.72
C ARG A 74 -6.59 1.75 -25.85
N GLY A 75 -7.47 2.24 -26.72
CA GLY A 75 -7.12 3.19 -27.77
C GLY A 75 -6.68 4.56 -27.23
N ARG A 76 -7.16 4.95 -26.04
CA ARG A 76 -6.77 6.19 -25.38
C ARG A 76 -5.44 6.07 -24.62
N PHE A 77 -5.22 4.96 -23.93
CA PHE A 77 -4.05 4.73 -23.08
C PHE A 77 -3.03 3.85 -23.82
N SER A 78 -2.20 4.49 -24.64
CA SER A 78 -1.15 3.81 -25.40
C SER A 78 -0.01 3.27 -24.52
N HIS A 79 0.21 3.89 -23.35
CA HIS A 79 1.20 3.53 -22.35
C HIS A 79 0.61 3.72 -20.95
N ILE A 80 0.84 2.74 -20.07
CA ILE A 80 0.32 2.74 -18.71
C ILE A 80 1.51 2.71 -17.75
N MET A 81 1.52 3.65 -16.79
CA MET A 81 2.51 3.70 -15.73
C MET A 81 1.81 3.56 -14.38
N ILE A 82 2.28 2.66 -13.54
CA ILE A 82 1.71 2.43 -12.20
C ILE A 82 2.82 2.48 -11.18
N ASP A 83 2.71 3.40 -10.24
CA ASP A 83 3.62 3.52 -9.11
C ASP A 83 3.10 2.75 -7.89
N GLU A 84 3.97 2.47 -6.93
CA GLU A 84 3.67 1.71 -5.70
C GLU A 84 2.96 0.37 -5.96
N TYR A 85 3.42 -0.36 -6.98
CA TYR A 85 2.75 -1.56 -7.48
C TYR A 85 2.67 -2.70 -6.45
N GLN A 86 3.56 -2.70 -5.45
CA GLN A 86 3.53 -3.66 -4.34
C GLN A 86 2.27 -3.56 -3.48
N ASP A 87 1.62 -2.39 -3.45
CA ASP A 87 0.44 -2.13 -2.62
C ASP A 87 -0.88 -2.31 -3.39
N THR A 88 -0.81 -2.84 -4.62
CA THR A 88 -2.01 -3.08 -5.44
C THR A 88 -2.80 -4.28 -4.93
N ASN A 89 -4.12 -4.15 -4.92
CA ASN A 89 -5.04 -5.26 -4.65
C ASN A 89 -5.39 -6.05 -5.92
N THR A 90 -6.17 -7.12 -5.77
CA THR A 90 -6.58 -8.00 -6.88
C THR A 90 -7.34 -7.25 -7.97
N ILE A 91 -8.22 -6.31 -7.61
CA ILE A 91 -8.99 -5.57 -8.61
C ILE A 91 -8.12 -4.61 -9.40
N GLN A 92 -7.26 -3.84 -8.72
CA GLN A 92 -6.34 -2.91 -9.38
C GLN A 92 -5.41 -3.65 -10.34
N TYR A 93 -4.90 -4.82 -9.93
CA TYR A 93 -4.16 -5.71 -10.81
C TYR A 93 -5.00 -6.16 -12.03
N ARG A 94 -6.24 -6.62 -11.83
CA ARG A 94 -7.09 -7.08 -12.95
C ARG A 94 -7.42 -5.95 -13.92
N VAL A 95 -7.72 -4.75 -13.43
CA VAL A 95 -8.02 -3.57 -14.25
C VAL A 95 -6.79 -3.16 -15.06
N SER A 96 -5.62 -3.05 -14.42
CA SER A 96 -4.37 -2.71 -15.12
C SER A 96 -4.03 -3.74 -16.20
N ARG A 97 -4.22 -5.03 -15.90
CA ARG A 97 -4.04 -6.10 -16.88
C ARG A 97 -5.00 -5.98 -18.06
N LEU A 98 -6.30 -5.78 -17.82
CA LEU A 98 -7.29 -5.62 -18.91
C LEU A 98 -6.91 -4.46 -19.84
N LEU A 99 -6.45 -3.33 -19.28
CA LEU A 99 -6.06 -2.16 -20.07
C LEU A 99 -4.75 -2.39 -20.84
N ALA A 100 -3.77 -3.06 -20.24
CA ALA A 100 -2.44 -3.24 -20.82
C ALA A 100 -2.28 -4.49 -21.71
N GLN A 101 -3.16 -5.48 -21.60
CA GLN A 101 -2.94 -6.81 -22.19
C GLN A 101 -2.75 -6.81 -23.72
N GLU A 102 -3.35 -5.85 -24.42
CA GLU A 102 -3.28 -5.78 -25.88
C GLU A 102 -2.00 -5.10 -26.37
N SER A 103 -1.68 -3.91 -25.86
CA SER A 103 -0.47 -3.17 -26.27
C SER A 103 0.80 -3.69 -25.59
N LYS A 104 0.66 -4.33 -24.42
CA LYS A 104 1.74 -4.70 -23.48
C LYS A 104 2.63 -3.52 -23.06
N ASN A 105 2.20 -2.29 -23.31
CA ASN A 105 2.93 -1.07 -22.95
C ASN A 105 2.60 -0.65 -21.51
N ILE A 106 3.06 -1.44 -20.55
CA ILE A 106 2.89 -1.18 -19.13
C ILE A 106 4.25 -1.11 -18.43
N CYS A 107 4.43 -0.08 -17.63
CA CYS A 107 5.59 0.10 -16.77
C CYS A 107 5.09 0.19 -15.32
N VAL A 108 5.58 -0.70 -14.46
CA VAL A 108 5.25 -0.68 -13.03
C VAL A 108 6.51 -0.40 -12.22
N THR A 109 6.38 0.45 -11.22
CA THR A 109 7.42 0.72 -10.23
C THR A 109 6.93 0.32 -8.85
N GLY A 110 7.82 -0.22 -8.03
CA GLY A 110 7.49 -0.64 -6.68
C GLY A 110 8.63 -1.35 -5.99
N ASP A 111 8.50 -1.47 -4.68
CA ASP A 111 9.48 -2.11 -3.81
C ASP A 111 8.79 -3.17 -2.95
N PRO A 112 8.99 -4.48 -3.20
CA PRO A 112 8.37 -5.53 -2.40
C PRO A 112 8.68 -5.41 -0.90
N ASP A 113 9.85 -4.87 -0.54
CA ASP A 113 10.25 -4.66 0.85
C ASP A 113 9.44 -3.54 1.56
N GLN A 114 8.66 -2.75 0.82
CA GLN A 114 7.84 -1.63 1.32
C GLN A 114 6.32 -1.91 1.31
N SER A 115 5.90 -3.15 1.01
CA SER A 115 4.48 -3.53 1.03
C SER A 115 3.92 -3.53 2.46
N ILE A 116 3.20 -2.48 2.84
CA ILE A 116 2.63 -2.30 4.20
C ILE A 116 1.10 -2.27 4.24
N TYR A 117 0.42 -2.38 3.10
CA TYR A 117 -1.04 -2.32 2.98
C TYR A 117 -1.74 -3.68 2.82
N SER A 118 -1.10 -4.79 3.20
CA SER A 118 -1.70 -6.14 3.10
C SER A 118 -3.04 -6.27 3.84
N TRP A 119 -3.21 -5.56 4.96
CA TRP A 119 -4.46 -5.49 5.72
C TRP A 119 -5.60 -4.74 4.98
N ARG A 120 -5.30 -4.06 3.87
CA ARG A 120 -6.28 -3.47 2.93
C ARG A 120 -6.45 -4.29 1.66
N GLY A 121 -5.91 -5.51 1.62
CA GLY A 121 -6.02 -6.41 0.47
C GLY A 121 -4.94 -6.23 -0.59
N ALA A 122 -3.86 -5.49 -0.32
CA ALA A 122 -2.68 -5.49 -1.18
C ALA A 122 -2.11 -6.91 -1.29
N ASP A 123 -1.80 -7.35 -2.51
CA ASP A 123 -1.18 -8.64 -2.77
C ASP A 123 0.22 -8.47 -3.35
N ILE A 124 1.23 -8.68 -2.52
CA ILE A 124 2.65 -8.62 -2.90
C ILE A 124 2.97 -9.57 -4.07
N LYS A 125 2.16 -10.61 -4.29
CA LYS A 125 2.31 -11.51 -5.44
C LYS A 125 2.13 -10.79 -6.78
N ASN A 126 1.43 -9.67 -6.83
CA ASN A 126 1.24 -8.89 -8.05
C ASN A 126 2.58 -8.41 -8.62
N ILE A 127 3.42 -7.80 -7.78
CA ILE A 127 4.75 -7.34 -8.20
C ILE A 127 5.74 -8.50 -8.36
N LEU A 128 5.66 -9.52 -7.50
CA LEU A 128 6.56 -10.67 -7.56
C LEU A 128 6.33 -11.53 -8.82
N ASN A 129 5.08 -11.67 -9.27
CA ASN A 129 4.73 -12.47 -10.44
C ASN A 129 4.60 -11.67 -11.74
N PHE A 130 4.96 -10.39 -11.74
CA PHE A 130 4.77 -9.54 -12.92
C PHE A 130 5.41 -10.12 -14.19
N GLU A 131 6.63 -10.68 -14.07
CA GLU A 131 7.36 -11.33 -15.18
C GLU A 131 6.65 -12.59 -15.70
N ARG A 132 5.87 -13.28 -14.87
CA ARG A 132 5.05 -14.42 -15.31
C ARG A 132 3.85 -13.95 -16.12
N ASP A 133 3.24 -12.84 -15.71
CA ASP A 133 2.02 -12.33 -16.32
C ASP A 133 2.32 -11.49 -17.58
N PHE A 134 3.53 -10.94 -17.68
CA PHE A 134 4.10 -10.24 -18.84
C PHE A 134 5.49 -10.84 -19.20
N PRO A 135 5.55 -11.94 -19.97
CA PRO A 135 6.78 -12.71 -20.21
C PRO A 135 7.95 -11.94 -20.86
N ASP A 136 7.66 -10.84 -21.56
CA ASP A 136 8.65 -10.01 -22.27
C ASP A 136 9.12 -8.81 -21.42
N THR A 137 8.89 -8.84 -20.11
CA THR A 137 9.20 -7.71 -19.22
C THR A 137 10.70 -7.49 -19.10
N LYS A 138 11.14 -6.25 -19.36
CA LYS A 138 12.46 -5.79 -18.95
C LYS A 138 12.45 -5.38 -17.48
N VAL A 139 13.18 -6.09 -16.64
CA VAL A 139 13.37 -5.74 -15.23
C VAL A 139 14.58 -4.83 -15.07
N VAL A 140 14.40 -3.71 -14.36
CA VAL A 140 15.47 -2.80 -13.97
C VAL A 140 15.46 -2.65 -12.46
N VAL A 141 16.56 -3.04 -11.81
CA VAL A 141 16.70 -2.92 -10.35
C VAL A 141 17.50 -1.67 -10.03
N LEU A 142 16.91 -0.77 -9.22
CA LEU A 142 17.56 0.47 -8.78
C LEU A 142 18.10 0.28 -7.35
N GLY A 143 19.40 0.03 -7.23
CA GLY A 143 20.08 -0.17 -5.94
C GLY A 143 20.69 1.09 -5.33
N GLN A 144 20.85 2.17 -6.11
CA GLN A 144 21.47 3.41 -5.64
C GLN A 144 20.43 4.27 -4.89
N ASN A 145 20.71 4.55 -3.63
CA ASN A 145 19.93 5.44 -2.78
C ASN A 145 20.52 6.85 -2.80
N TYR A 146 19.69 7.83 -3.16
CA TYR A 146 20.07 9.24 -3.24
C TYR A 146 19.53 10.08 -2.06
N ARG A 147 18.78 9.47 -1.12
CA ARG A 147 18.06 10.17 -0.05
C ARG A 147 18.80 10.15 1.28
N SER A 148 19.39 9.02 1.64
CA SER A 148 19.85 8.72 2.99
C SER A 148 21.36 8.56 3.05
N THR A 149 21.95 8.82 4.22
CA THR A 149 23.38 8.62 4.48
C THR A 149 23.73 7.14 4.63
N ARG A 150 25.02 6.80 4.54
CA ARG A 150 25.46 5.39 4.59
C ARG A 150 25.04 4.68 5.87
N ASN A 151 25.09 5.36 7.01
CA ASN A 151 24.67 4.77 8.29
C ASN A 151 23.17 4.37 8.28
N ILE A 152 22.30 5.19 7.70
CA ILE A 152 20.87 4.89 7.57
C ILE A 152 20.64 3.73 6.59
N VAL A 153 21.27 3.78 5.40
CA VAL A 153 21.11 2.75 4.37
C VAL A 153 21.59 1.39 4.87
N ARG A 154 22.75 1.33 5.55
CA ARG A 154 23.26 0.06 6.13
C ARG A 154 22.33 -0.52 7.18
N ALA A 155 21.74 0.32 8.05
CA ALA A 155 20.80 -0.16 9.06
C ALA A 155 19.51 -0.70 8.44
N ALA A 156 18.95 0.00 7.44
CA ALA A 156 17.77 -0.45 6.71
C ALA A 156 18.05 -1.78 5.97
N ASP A 157 19.19 -1.89 5.27
CA ASP A 157 19.60 -3.10 4.56
C ASP A 157 19.85 -4.28 5.52
N ALA A 158 20.47 -4.04 6.67
CA ALA A 158 20.66 -5.07 7.69
C ALA A 158 19.33 -5.58 8.28
N LEU A 159 18.36 -4.69 8.48
CA LEU A 159 17.04 -5.05 8.99
C LEU A 159 16.25 -5.90 7.97
N VAL A 160 16.15 -5.42 6.72
CA VAL A 160 15.28 -6.01 5.70
C VAL A 160 15.73 -7.42 5.25
N ARG A 161 17.02 -7.75 5.39
CA ARG A 161 17.57 -9.09 5.09
C ARG A 161 16.94 -10.24 5.89
N HIS A 162 16.24 -9.94 6.97
CA HIS A 162 15.52 -10.95 7.76
C HIS A 162 14.19 -11.38 7.10
N ASN A 163 13.73 -10.69 6.05
CA ASN A 163 12.50 -11.03 5.34
C ASN A 163 12.70 -12.19 4.35
N VAL A 164 11.71 -13.10 4.29
CA VAL A 164 11.77 -14.32 3.45
C VAL A 164 11.27 -14.06 2.02
N ALA A 165 10.16 -13.35 1.86
CA ALA A 165 9.51 -13.13 0.57
C ALA A 165 10.00 -11.81 -0.07
N ARG A 166 11.21 -11.84 -0.65
CA ARG A 166 11.84 -10.67 -1.29
C ARG A 166 12.51 -11.00 -2.61
N LYS A 167 12.64 -10.00 -3.49
CA LYS A 167 13.61 -10.05 -4.59
C LYS A 167 14.95 -9.56 -4.07
N ASP A 168 16.04 -10.23 -4.45
CA ASP A 168 17.35 -9.80 -3.98
C ASP A 168 17.69 -8.44 -4.57
N LYS A 169 18.06 -7.51 -3.70
CA LYS A 169 18.53 -6.18 -4.04
C LYS A 169 19.54 -5.73 -3.01
N HIS A 170 20.57 -5.04 -3.49
CA HIS A 170 21.57 -4.41 -2.66
C HIS A 170 21.39 -2.91 -2.71
N LEU A 171 21.12 -2.29 -1.55
CA LEU A 171 21.04 -0.85 -1.42
C LEU A 171 22.42 -0.27 -1.13
N THR A 172 22.82 0.72 -1.92
CA THR A 172 24.11 1.43 -1.79
C THR A 172 23.87 2.94 -1.86
N THR A 173 24.83 3.76 -1.40
CA THR A 173 24.74 5.22 -1.51
C THR A 173 26.12 5.87 -1.56
N ASP A 174 26.24 6.88 -2.41
CA ASP A 174 27.42 7.75 -2.52
C ASP A 174 27.36 8.96 -1.58
N ASN A 175 26.27 9.10 -0.82
CA ASN A 175 26.18 10.08 0.25
C ASN A 175 27.26 9.84 1.31
N ASP A 176 27.47 10.86 2.15
CA ASP A 176 28.41 10.79 3.26
C ASP A 176 28.01 9.73 4.30
N GLU A 177 28.93 9.47 5.24
CA GLU A 177 28.70 8.45 6.27
C GLU A 177 27.47 8.80 7.14
N GLY A 178 27.26 10.10 7.38
CA GLY A 178 26.19 10.63 8.22
C GLY A 178 26.36 10.34 9.71
N ALA A 179 25.47 10.90 10.52
CA ALA A 179 25.43 10.64 11.95
C ALA A 179 25.06 9.17 12.26
N ARG A 180 25.51 8.66 13.41
CA ARG A 180 25.10 7.33 13.90
C ARG A 180 23.64 7.37 14.36
N ILE A 181 22.93 6.27 14.11
CA ILE A 181 21.57 6.06 14.63
C ILE A 181 21.66 5.95 16.16
N THR A 182 20.88 6.78 16.85
CA THR A 182 20.81 6.81 18.31
C THR A 182 19.52 6.12 18.75
N VAL A 183 19.64 5.23 19.73
CA VAL A 183 18.49 4.57 20.37
C VAL A 183 18.43 5.04 21.81
N LEU A 184 17.33 5.70 22.17
CA LEU A 184 17.08 6.17 23.53
C LEU A 184 16.02 5.28 24.18
N LYS A 185 16.35 4.70 25.33
CA LYS A 185 15.38 3.95 26.14
C LYS A 185 14.80 4.87 27.20
N CYS A 186 13.50 5.13 27.09
CA CYS A 186 12.76 5.96 28.04
C CYS A 186 12.02 5.09 29.05
N GLN A 187 11.71 5.66 30.22
CA GLN A 187 11.00 4.94 31.30
C GLN A 187 9.48 4.97 31.12
N THR A 188 8.96 6.04 30.51
CA THR A 188 7.53 6.28 30.29
C THR A 188 7.33 6.99 28.95
N GLU A 189 6.11 6.97 28.43
CA GLU A 189 5.72 7.72 27.23
C GLU A 189 5.93 9.23 27.39
N THR A 190 5.68 9.79 28.58
CA THR A 190 5.92 11.21 28.85
C THR A 190 7.41 11.54 28.86
N HIS A 191 8.25 10.62 29.35
CA HIS A 191 9.70 10.79 29.29
C HIS A 191 10.18 10.75 27.83
N GLU A 192 9.69 9.81 27.01
CA GLU A 192 10.00 9.76 25.59
C GLU A 192 9.60 11.06 24.87
N ALA A 193 8.37 11.51 25.07
CA ALA A 193 7.86 12.72 24.41
C ALA A 193 8.70 13.96 24.77
N ARG A 194 9.02 14.16 26.06
CA ARG A 194 9.88 15.26 26.49
C ARG A 194 11.30 15.17 25.93
N ALA A 195 11.86 13.96 25.83
CA ALA A 195 13.18 13.75 25.26
C ALA A 195 13.20 14.08 23.76
N VAL A 196 12.14 13.73 23.03
CA VAL A 196 11.97 14.10 21.62
C VAL A 196 11.84 15.62 21.48
N SER A 197 10.96 16.28 22.23
CA SER A 197 10.79 17.75 22.17
C SER A 197 12.10 18.48 22.50
N ALA A 198 12.81 18.06 23.55
CA ALA A 198 14.12 18.61 23.90
C ALA A 198 15.15 18.42 22.78
N ARG A 199 15.17 17.25 22.13
CA ARG A 199 16.08 16.98 21.01
C ARG A 199 15.78 17.85 19.80
N ILE A 200 14.50 18.08 19.50
CA ILE A 200 14.07 18.99 18.43
C ILE A 200 14.59 20.41 18.71
N GLU A 201 14.41 20.92 19.93
CA GLU A 201 14.92 22.23 20.33
C GLU A 201 16.46 22.32 20.22
N THR A 202 17.19 21.28 20.64
CA THR A 202 18.65 21.23 20.44
C THR A 202 19.02 21.32 18.96
N LEU A 203 18.37 20.54 18.09
CA LEU A 203 18.64 20.57 16.63
C LEU A 203 18.33 21.94 16.01
N ARG A 204 17.29 22.62 16.49
CA ARG A 204 16.93 23.98 16.06
C ARG A 204 18.00 24.99 16.47
N LEU A 205 18.35 25.02 17.76
CA LEU A 205 19.22 26.04 18.33
C LEU A 205 20.69 25.86 17.96
N GLU A 206 21.18 24.62 17.94
CA GLU A 206 22.60 24.33 17.71
C GLU A 206 22.92 24.02 16.25
N ASN A 207 22.00 23.38 15.52
CA ASN A 207 22.23 22.93 14.14
C ASN A 207 21.43 23.71 13.09
N GLY A 208 20.60 24.68 13.49
CA GLY A 208 19.83 25.52 12.57
C GLY A 208 18.78 24.77 11.74
N VAL A 209 18.41 23.54 12.14
CA VAL A 209 17.42 22.71 11.44
C VAL A 209 16.06 23.42 11.48
N SER A 210 15.23 23.32 10.43
CA SER A 210 13.86 23.84 10.46
C SER A 210 12.90 22.83 11.10
N TYR A 211 11.81 23.30 11.72
CA TYR A 211 10.74 22.38 12.16
C TYR A 211 10.17 21.57 10.98
N GLY A 212 10.16 22.14 9.77
CA GLY A 212 9.70 21.44 8.56
C GLY A 212 10.61 20.31 8.08
N ASP A 213 11.85 20.24 8.58
CA ASP A 213 12.82 19.18 8.23
C ASP A 213 12.73 17.98 9.19
N ILE A 214 11.84 18.04 10.18
CA ILE A 214 11.72 17.04 11.24
C ILE A 214 10.38 16.31 11.10
N ALA A 215 10.44 14.98 11.10
CA ALA A 215 9.26 14.12 11.11
C ALA A 215 9.33 13.14 12.29
N ILE A 216 8.18 12.91 12.93
CA ILE A 216 8.02 11.93 14.00
C ILE A 216 7.10 10.81 13.50
N PHE A 217 7.63 9.59 13.44
CA PHE A 217 6.89 8.40 13.03
C PHE A 217 6.51 7.55 14.25
N TYR A 218 5.27 7.09 14.28
CA TYR A 218 4.74 6.23 15.34
C TYR A 218 3.86 5.13 14.74
N ARG A 219 3.66 4.03 15.48
CA ARG A 219 2.99 2.83 14.96
C ARG A 219 1.46 2.96 14.94
N THR A 220 0.91 3.70 15.90
CA THR A 220 -0.53 3.92 16.07
C THR A 220 -0.82 5.38 16.43
N ASN A 221 -1.96 5.91 15.98
CA ASN A 221 -2.33 7.31 16.21
C ASN A 221 -2.47 7.66 17.69
N ALA A 222 -2.79 6.69 18.55
CA ALA A 222 -2.90 6.92 19.99
C ALA A 222 -1.58 7.42 20.62
N GLN A 223 -0.43 7.12 20.00
CA GLN A 223 0.89 7.57 20.47
C GLN A 223 1.14 9.06 20.22
N SER A 224 0.37 9.72 19.35
CA SER A 224 0.59 11.14 19.04
C SER A 224 0.29 12.05 20.23
N ARG A 225 -0.67 11.68 21.08
CA ARG A 225 -1.16 12.52 22.17
C ARG A 225 -0.07 12.97 23.13
N ALA A 226 0.82 12.06 23.55
CA ALA A 226 1.90 12.40 24.47
C ALA A 226 2.91 13.35 23.81
N LEU A 227 3.16 13.19 22.51
CA LEU A 227 4.07 14.03 21.72
C LEU A 227 3.49 15.42 21.46
N GLU A 228 2.19 15.52 21.16
CA GLU A 228 1.50 16.80 20.93
C GLU A 228 1.42 17.67 22.20
N GLN A 229 1.47 17.04 23.38
CA GLN A 229 1.39 17.72 24.67
C GLN A 229 2.75 18.16 25.25
N ALA A 230 3.86 17.61 24.76
CA ALA A 230 5.20 17.74 25.34
C ALA A 230 5.98 18.93 24.78
#